data_AF-A0A199U9V2-F1
#
_entry.id   AF-A0A199U9V2-F1
#
_cell.length_a   1.000
_cell.length_b   1.000
_cell.length_c   1.000
_cell.angle_alpha   90.00
_cell.angle_beta   90.00
_cell.angle_gamma   90.00
#
_symmetry.space_group_name_H-M   'P 1'
#
loop_
_entity.id
_entity.type
_entity.pdbx_description
1 polymer ?
#
loop_
_entity_poly.entity_id
_entity_poly.type
_entity_poly.pdbx_seq_one_letter_code
_entity_poly.pdbx_strand_id
1 'polypeptide(L)'
;MTSFSINKLLPIFSGENYDYCAIQMKTYFISKKLWEIIEKGVIVASNSTPNEEEVKRLKEEKTKDAEALFYIQMASVESIFPRIVGAKFVKEAWETLKEELQGCIKLEKS
;
A
#
# COMPACT_ATOMS: atom_id res chain seq x y z
N MET A 1 26.03 -15.99 6.18
CA MET A 1 25.34 -14.70 6.03
C MET A 1 23.86 -14.97 6.24
N THR A 2 23.29 -14.58 7.38
CA THR A 2 21.86 -14.75 7.60
C THR A 2 21.12 -13.82 6.65
N SER A 3 20.43 -14.40 5.66
CA SER A 3 19.45 -13.70 4.83
C SER A 3 18.51 -12.94 5.77
N PHE A 4 18.58 -11.63 5.71
CA PHE A 4 17.69 -10.78 6.46
C PHE A 4 16.34 -10.82 5.74
N SER A 5 15.51 -11.80 6.09
CA SER A 5 14.19 -11.97 5.47
C SER A 5 13.39 -10.69 5.69
N ILE A 6 13.12 -9.96 4.61
CA ILE A 6 12.30 -8.73 4.61
C ILE A 6 10.96 -8.96 5.33
N ASN A 7 10.45 -10.19 5.29
CA ASN A 7 9.26 -10.66 6.02
C ASN A 7 9.33 -10.49 7.55
N LYS A 8 10.52 -10.32 8.14
CA LYS A 8 10.67 -10.13 9.59
C LYS A 8 10.53 -8.66 10.02
N LEU A 9 10.65 -7.70 9.10
CA LEU A 9 10.54 -6.26 9.41
C LEU A 9 9.18 -5.66 9.04
N LEU A 10 8.44 -6.28 8.13
CA LEU A 10 7.13 -5.78 7.73
C LEU A 10 6.06 -6.32 8.68
N PRO A 11 5.09 -5.48 9.10
CA PRO A 11 3.93 -5.98 9.81
C PRO A 11 3.15 -6.94 8.90
N ILE A 12 2.55 -7.98 9.47
CA ILE A 12 1.84 -8.99 8.70
C ILE A 12 0.33 -8.71 8.80
N PHE A 13 -0.30 -8.45 7.66
CA PHE A 13 -1.74 -8.41 7.51
C PHE A 13 -2.28 -9.83 7.42
N SER A 14 -2.73 -10.38 8.55
CA SER A 14 -3.45 -11.66 8.65
C SER A 14 -4.98 -11.50 8.68
N GLY A 15 -5.48 -10.27 8.84
CA GLY A 15 -6.87 -9.97 9.16
C GLY A 15 -7.10 -9.74 10.67
N GLU A 16 -6.21 -10.25 11.52
CA GLU A 16 -6.20 -9.96 12.96
C GLU A 16 -5.30 -8.76 13.27
N ASN A 17 -5.58 -8.03 14.36
CA ASN A 17 -4.79 -6.89 14.82
C ASN A 17 -4.49 -5.86 13.72
N TYR A 18 -5.41 -5.68 12.78
CA TYR A 18 -5.23 -4.83 11.62
C TYR A 18 -4.77 -3.42 12.00
N ASP A 19 -5.37 -2.82 13.04
CA ASP A 19 -5.00 -1.48 13.52
C ASP A 19 -3.52 -1.37 13.88
N TYR A 20 -2.99 -2.38 14.57
CA TYR A 20 -1.57 -2.43 14.93
C TYR A 20 -0.69 -2.55 13.68
N CYS A 21 -1.03 -3.49 12.79
CA CYS A 21 -0.30 -3.71 11.55
C CYS A 21 -0.33 -2.46 10.64
N ALA A 22 -1.47 -1.78 10.54
CA ALA A 22 -1.65 -0.56 9.76
C ALA A 22 -0.82 0.61 10.32
N ILE A 23 -0.75 0.78 11.65
CA ILE A 23 0.09 1.82 12.29
C ILE A 23 1.58 1.57 11.99
N GLN A 24 2.03 0.32 12.15
CA GLN A 24 3.42 -0.06 11.84
C GLN A 24 3.73 0.14 10.35
N MET A 25 2.82 -0.26 9.47
CA MET A 25 3.00 -0.17 8.03
C MET A 25 3.03 1.29 7.56
N LYS A 26 2.15 2.14 8.11
CA LYS A 26 2.19 3.58 7.87
C LYS A 26 3.53 4.18 8.29
N THR A 27 4.03 3.83 9.47
CA THR A 27 5.33 4.30 9.97
C THR A 27 6.48 3.86 9.04
N TYR A 28 6.44 2.61 8.58
CA TYR A 28 7.39 2.08 7.60
C TYR A 28 7.38 2.90 6.31
N PHE A 29 6.20 3.18 5.74
CA PHE A 29 6.09 3.98 4.52
C PHE A 29 6.52 5.44 4.70
N ILE A 30 6.28 6.05 5.86
CA ILE A 30 6.81 7.38 6.18
C ILE A 30 8.35 7.36 6.17
N SER A 31 8.97 6.35 6.79
CA SER A 31 10.44 6.23 6.81
C SER A 31 11.05 6.08 5.42
N LYS A 32 10.29 5.49 4.49
CA LYS A 32 10.68 5.29 3.08
C LYS A 32 10.29 6.44 2.16
N LYS A 33 9.63 7.49 2.67
CA LYS A 33 9.06 8.60 1.88
C LYS A 33 8.06 8.13 0.82
N LEU A 34 7.33 7.06 1.13
CA LEU A 34 6.28 6.46 0.28
C LEU A 34 4.87 6.85 0.73
N TRP A 35 4.70 7.41 1.93
CA TRP A 35 3.36 7.72 2.45
C TRP A 35 2.57 8.69 1.54
N GLU A 36 3.24 9.67 0.95
CA GLU A 36 2.58 10.64 0.08
C GLU A 36 1.94 9.98 -1.15
N ILE A 37 2.60 8.98 -1.75
CA ILE A 37 2.02 8.28 -2.91
C ILE A 37 0.83 7.40 -2.52
N ILE A 38 0.83 6.87 -1.30
CA ILE A 38 -0.28 6.08 -0.76
C ILE A 38 -1.50 6.94 -0.48
N GLU A 39 -1.30 8.14 0.05
CA GLU A 39 -2.39 9.04 0.41
C GLU A 39 -3.00 9.73 -0.83
N LYS A 40 -2.15 10.24 -1.72
CA LYS A 40 -2.59 11.00 -2.90
C LYS A 40 -2.91 10.11 -4.09
N GLY A 41 -2.20 9.00 -4.27
CA GLY A 41 -2.19 8.20 -5.48
C GLY A 41 -1.31 8.81 -6.58
N VAL A 42 -1.06 8.05 -7.64
CA VAL A 42 -0.35 8.54 -8.83
C VAL A 42 -1.28 9.48 -9.60
N ILE A 43 -0.89 10.74 -9.77
CA ILE A 43 -1.70 11.72 -10.51
C ILE A 43 -1.20 11.76 -11.94
N VAL A 44 -1.94 11.13 -12.86
CA VAL A 44 -1.63 11.20 -14.29
C VAL A 44 -2.17 12.52 -14.86
N ALA A 45 -1.29 13.38 -15.40
CA ALA A 45 -1.72 14.61 -16.07
C ALA A 45 -2.71 14.32 -17.22
N SER A 46 -3.70 15.20 -17.34
CA SER A 46 -4.81 15.05 -18.28
C SER A 46 -4.50 15.71 -19.62
N ASN A 47 -4.67 14.93 -20.70
CA ASN A 47 -4.89 15.27 -22.12
C ASN A 47 -4.01 16.33 -22.82
N SER A 48 -3.03 16.93 -22.15
CA SER A 48 -2.01 17.77 -22.77
C SER A 48 -0.70 17.02 -22.93
N THR A 49 0.10 17.39 -23.93
CA THR A 49 1.44 16.84 -24.13
C THR A 49 2.27 17.12 -22.87
N PRO A 50 2.68 16.09 -22.10
CA PRO A 50 3.40 16.32 -20.85
C PRO A 50 4.77 16.93 -21.17
N ASN A 51 5.18 17.94 -20.39
CA ASN A 51 6.53 18.48 -20.48
C ASN A 51 7.55 17.48 -19.89
N GLU A 52 8.84 17.73 -20.08
CA GLU A 52 9.89 16.80 -19.62
C GLU A 52 9.88 16.58 -18.10
N GLU A 53 9.58 17.63 -17.33
CA GLU A 53 9.48 17.57 -15.86
C GLU A 53 8.31 16.69 -15.39
N GLU A 54 7.17 16.77 -16.08
CA GLU A 54 5.96 15.98 -15.86
C GLU A 54 6.25 14.49 -16.10
N VAL A 55 6.90 14.17 -17.22
CA VAL A 55 7.28 12.79 -17.56
C VAL A 55 8.21 12.21 -16.49
N LYS A 56 9.21 12.99 -16.07
CA LYS A 56 10.14 12.58 -15.01
C LYS A 56 9.41 12.33 -13.70
N ARG A 57 8.53 13.25 -13.27
CA ARG A 57 7.76 13.10 -12.04
C ARG A 57 6.86 11.87 -12.06
N LEU A 58 6.13 11.65 -13.15
CA LEU A 58 5.26 10.48 -13.31
C LEU A 58 6.04 9.16 -13.24
N LYS A 59 7.25 9.12 -13.77
CA LYS A 59 8.11 7.93 -13.69
C LYS A 59 8.56 7.66 -12.25
N GLU A 60 8.93 8.69 -11.51
CA GLU A 60 9.29 8.59 -10.10
C GLU A 60 8.08 8.16 -9.24
N GLU A 61 6.90 8.76 -9.44
CA GLU A 61 5.67 8.40 -8.75
C GLU A 61 5.27 6.95 -9.01
N LYS A 62 5.29 6.49 -10.28
CA LYS A 62 5.02 5.08 -10.62
C LYS A 62 6.00 4.11 -9.97
N THR A 63 7.27 4.51 -9.85
CA THR A 63 8.28 3.67 -9.18
C THR A 63 7.98 3.55 -7.69
N LYS A 64 7.66 4.66 -7.03
CA LYS A 64 7.28 4.68 -5.60
C LYS A 64 5.98 3.92 -5.34
N ASP A 65 4.99 4.07 -6.23
CA ASP A 65 3.72 3.35 -6.16
C ASP A 65 3.94 1.84 -6.22
N ALA A 66 4.72 1.37 -7.21
CA ALA A 66 5.06 -0.04 -7.35
C ALA A 66 5.85 -0.58 -6.14
N GLU A 67 6.81 0.19 -5.62
CA GLU A 67 7.56 -0.20 -4.42
C GLU A 67 6.64 -0.33 -3.20
N ALA A 68 5.74 0.64 -3.00
CA ALA A 68 4.82 0.62 -1.89
C ALA A 68 3.80 -0.52 -2.00
N LEU A 69 3.28 -0.79 -3.19
CA LEU A 69 2.39 -1.92 -3.47
C LEU A 69 3.08 -3.26 -3.19
N PHE A 70 4.34 -3.41 -3.59
CA PHE A 70 5.12 -4.61 -3.29
C PHE A 70 5.24 -4.86 -1.78
N TYR A 71 5.48 -3.82 -0.96
CA TYR A 71 5.52 -3.98 0.49
C TYR A 71 4.18 -4.41 1.07
N ILE A 72 3.05 -3.88 0.58
CA ILE A 72 1.72 -4.33 0.99
C ILE A 72 1.52 -5.82 0.65
N GLN A 73 1.90 -6.23 -0.55
CA GLN A 73 1.79 -7.62 -1.01
C GLN A 73 2.64 -8.57 -0.14
N MET A 74 3.89 -8.19 0.12
CA MET A 74 4.81 -8.97 0.97
C MET A 74 4.35 -9.06 2.43
N ALA A 75 3.66 -8.02 2.90
CA ALA A 75 3.06 -7.96 4.22
C ALA A 75 1.72 -8.71 4.32
N SER A 76 1.15 -9.17 3.22
CA SER A 76 -0.15 -9.85 3.23
C SER A 76 0.03 -11.36 3.27
N VAL A 77 -0.71 -12.04 4.15
CA VAL A 77 -0.80 -13.50 4.10
C VAL A 77 -1.67 -13.95 2.92
N GLU A 78 -1.58 -15.23 2.56
CA GLU A 78 -2.33 -15.80 1.43
C GLU A 78 -3.85 -15.64 1.54
N SER A 79 -4.42 -15.56 2.75
CA SER A 79 -5.86 -15.33 2.94
C SER A 79 -6.29 -13.87 2.69
N ILE A 80 -5.37 -12.92 2.73
CA ILE A 80 -5.62 -11.49 2.49
C ILE A 80 -5.25 -11.09 1.07
N PHE A 81 -4.24 -11.73 0.47
CA PHE A 81 -3.77 -11.40 -0.88
C PHE A 81 -4.89 -11.36 -1.96
N PRO A 82 -5.87 -12.28 -2.00
CA PRO A 82 -6.97 -12.22 -2.95
C PRO A 82 -7.81 -10.94 -2.87
N ARG A 83 -7.81 -10.24 -1.73
CA ARG A 83 -8.54 -8.98 -1.57
C ARG A 83 -7.85 -7.82 -2.29
N ILE A 84 -6.51 -7.82 -2.30
CA ILE A 84 -5.71 -6.75 -2.91
C ILE A 84 -5.18 -7.09 -4.32
N VAL A 85 -5.41 -8.32 -4.82
CA VAL A 85 -4.88 -8.77 -6.12
C VAL A 85 -5.36 -7.94 -7.31
N GLY A 86 -6.54 -7.30 -7.18
CA GLY A 86 -7.10 -6.42 -8.21
C GLY A 86 -6.58 -4.98 -8.18
N ALA A 87 -5.84 -4.59 -7.14
CA ALA A 87 -5.32 -3.24 -7.00
C ALA A 87 -4.18 -2.99 -8.01
N LYS A 88 -4.34 -1.93 -8.80
CA LYS A 88 -3.33 -1.48 -9.77
C LYS A 88 -2.35 -0.49 -9.15
N PHE A 89 -2.82 0.26 -8.14
CA PHE A 89 -2.04 1.26 -7.43
C PHE A 89 -2.03 0.97 -5.93
N VAL A 90 -0.98 1.43 -5.23
CA VAL A 90 -0.85 1.18 -3.79
C VAL A 90 -2.00 1.77 -2.99
N LYS A 91 -2.53 2.92 -3.44
CA LYS A 91 -3.66 3.57 -2.79
C LYS A 91 -4.90 2.67 -2.77
N GLU A 92 -5.22 2.03 -3.88
CA GLU A 92 -6.35 1.11 -3.98
C GLU A 92 -6.16 -0.07 -3.02
N ALA A 93 -4.97 -0.70 -3.02
CA ALA A 93 -4.66 -1.79 -2.11
C ALA A 93 -4.79 -1.37 -0.63
N TRP A 94 -4.30 -0.18 -0.29
CA TRP A 94 -4.37 0.37 1.06
C TRP A 94 -5.79 0.73 1.50
N GLU A 95 -6.62 1.24 0.59
CA GLU A 95 -8.03 1.54 0.84
C GLU A 95 -8.85 0.24 1.03
N THR A 96 -8.64 -0.77 0.17
CA THR A 96 -9.26 -2.09 0.34
C THR A 96 -8.92 -2.70 1.70
N LEU A 97 -7.66 -2.63 2.12
CA LEU A 97 -7.24 -3.10 3.45
C LEU A 97 -7.95 -2.34 4.59
N LYS A 98 -8.19 -1.03 4.44
CA LYS A 98 -8.93 -0.22 5.44
C LYS A 98 -10.42 -0.52 5.48
N GLU A 99 -11.06 -0.77 4.34
CA GLU A 99 -12.50 -1.02 4.27
C GLU A 99 -12.90 -2.28 5.04
N GLU A 100 -12.03 -3.29 5.08
CA GLU A 100 -12.20 -4.48 5.92
C GLU A 100 -12.38 -4.14 7.41
N LEU A 101 -11.67 -3.13 7.91
CA LEU A 101 -11.84 -2.64 9.28
C LEU A 101 -13.27 -2.10 9.51
N GLN A 102 -13.80 -1.33 8.57
CA GLN A 102 -15.14 -0.75 8.67
C GLN A 102 -16.25 -1.79 8.47
N GLY A 103 -15.98 -2.84 7.70
CA GLY A 103 -16.86 -4.00 7.53
C GLY A 103 -16.95 -4.87 8.79
N CYS A 104 -15.82 -5.19 9.42
CA CYS A 104 -15.77 -5.99 10.64
C CYS A 104 -16.48 -5.31 11.82
N ILE A 105 -16.33 -3.99 11.98
CA ILE A 105 -17.03 -3.23 13.05
C ILE A 105 -18.56 -3.25 12.87
N LYS A 106 -19.07 -3.41 11.64
CA LYS A 106 -20.53 -3.48 11.39
C LYS A 106 -21.12 -4.85 11.68
N LEU A 107 -20.35 -5.93 11.53
CA LEU A 107 -20.84 -7.31 11.76
C LEU A 107 -20.87 -7.69 13.24
N GLU A 108 -20.11 -7.03 14.10
CA GLU A 108 -20.19 -7.24 15.57
C GLU A 108 -21.35 -6.50 16.25
N LYS A 109 -22.14 -5.72 15.49
CA LYS A 109 -23.32 -4.99 16.02
C LYS A 109 -24.67 -5.54 15.53
N SER A 110 -24.72 -6.74 14.96
CA SER A 110 -25.96 -7.40 14.55
C SER A 110 -26.30 -8.61 15.40
#